data_AF-A0A918VJM8-F1
#
_entry.id   AF-A0A918VJM8-F1
#
_cell.length_a   1.000
_cell.length_b   1.000
_cell.length_c   1.000
_cell.angle_alpha   90.00
_cell.angle_beta   90.00
_cell.angle_gamma   90.00
#
_symmetry.space_group_name_H-M   'P 1'
#
loop_
_entity.id
_entity.type
_entity.pdbx_description
1 polymer ?
#
loop_
_entity_poly.entity_id
_entity_poly.type
_entity_poly.pdbx_seq_one_letter_code
_entity_poly.pdbx_strand_id
1 'polypeptide(L)'
;MSALTRRTVLKGSALAGAAAAVPAGAAALKPAGLVVFDSRLPESLAFARTAGAPRTLDLAAEHDAHFATIRSGVPQGKSLEGLTRWSDWVALRSELESHGWRVTSEQVAAPRQRLLRWSMARR
;
A
#
# COMPACT_ATOMS: atom_id res chain seq x y z
N MET A 1 25.89 -8.63 29.51
CA MET A 1 26.62 -8.84 28.24
C MET A 1 25.96 -9.99 27.49
N SER A 2 25.77 -9.78 26.18
CA SER A 2 25.54 -10.79 25.13
C SER A 2 24.16 -11.48 25.01
N ALA A 3 23.28 -10.77 24.29
CA ALA A 3 22.49 -11.19 23.12
C ALA A 3 21.67 -12.49 23.18
N LEU A 4 20.37 -12.34 23.43
CA LEU A 4 19.34 -13.29 23.02
C LEU A 4 19.20 -13.29 21.49
N THR A 5 19.66 -14.39 20.88
CA THR A 5 19.56 -14.70 19.46
C THR A 5 18.09 -14.81 19.00
N ARG A 6 17.64 -13.85 18.18
CA ARG A 6 16.34 -13.87 17.46
C ARG A 6 16.29 -14.89 16.30
N ARG A 7 16.85 -16.08 16.48
CA ARG A 7 17.04 -17.05 15.37
C ARG A 7 16.49 -18.44 15.64
N THR A 8 15.69 -18.59 16.70
CA THR A 8 14.97 -19.82 16.97
C THR A 8 13.50 -19.45 17.12
N VAL A 9 12.76 -19.64 16.03
CA VAL A 9 11.36 -20.06 15.95
C VAL A 9 10.94 -19.74 14.53
N LEU A 10 10.88 -20.80 13.71
CA LEU A 10 9.85 -21.05 12.70
C LEU A 10 10.25 -22.32 11.94
N LYS A 11 10.18 -23.46 12.65
CA LYS A 11 9.79 -24.74 12.03
C LYS A 11 8.33 -24.96 12.44
N GLY A 12 7.45 -24.95 11.47
CA GLY A 12 6.01 -25.13 11.66
C GLY A 12 5.34 -25.29 10.32
N SER A 13 5.52 -26.46 9.72
CA SER A 13 4.78 -26.92 8.55
C SER A 13 3.38 -27.34 8.97
N ALA A 14 2.34 -26.76 8.35
CA ALA A 14 1.03 -27.39 8.24
C ALA A 14 0.33 -26.87 6.98
N LEU A 15 0.15 -27.78 6.02
CA LEU A 15 -0.79 -27.65 4.90
C LEU A 15 -2.22 -27.66 5.45
N ALA A 16 -3.00 -26.62 5.17
CA ALA A 16 -4.46 -26.65 5.27
C ALA A 16 -5.08 -25.52 4.44
N GLY A 17 -5.96 -25.89 3.51
CA GLY A 17 -7.12 -25.11 3.06
C GLY A 17 -6.86 -23.82 2.27
N ALA A 18 -7.28 -23.83 1.01
CA ALA A 18 -7.55 -22.59 0.27
C ALA A 18 -8.70 -21.82 0.95
N ALA A 19 -8.33 -20.89 1.82
CA ALA A 19 -9.16 -19.76 2.20
C ALA A 19 -8.21 -18.55 2.17
N ALA A 20 -8.57 -17.51 1.42
CA ALA A 20 -7.78 -16.31 1.30
C ALA A 20 -7.44 -15.81 2.72
N ALA A 21 -6.17 -15.96 3.11
CA ALA A 21 -5.67 -15.43 4.36
C ALA A 21 -5.67 -13.91 4.26
N VAL A 22 -6.80 -13.30 4.61
CA VAL A 22 -6.84 -11.87 4.94
C VAL A 22 -5.94 -11.73 6.17
N PRO A 23 -4.80 -11.02 6.10
CA PRO A 23 -3.93 -10.88 7.24
C PRO A 23 -4.73 -10.29 8.40
N ALA A 24 -4.67 -10.95 9.57
CA ALA A 24 -5.21 -10.49 10.85
C ALA A 24 -4.42 -9.28 11.39
N GLY A 25 -4.34 -8.24 10.55
CA GLY A 25 -3.82 -6.91 10.83
C GLY A 25 -4.74 -5.84 10.25
N ALA A 26 -5.97 -6.20 9.88
CA ALA A 26 -7.05 -5.26 9.64
C ALA A 26 -7.49 -4.65 10.99
N ALA A 27 -6.59 -3.86 11.60
CA ALA A 27 -7.06 -2.73 12.37
C ALA A 27 -8.08 -2.01 11.48
N ALA A 28 -9.25 -1.69 12.02
CA ALA A 28 -10.24 -0.86 11.35
C ALA A 28 -9.59 0.49 11.04
N LEU A 29 -8.85 0.54 9.94
CA LEU A 29 -8.31 1.74 9.35
C LEU A 29 -9.54 2.52 8.96
N LYS A 30 -9.71 3.70 9.56
CA LYS A 30 -10.66 4.68 9.05
C LYS A 30 -10.47 4.74 7.54
N PRO A 31 -11.54 4.63 6.72
CA PRO A 31 -11.40 4.56 5.28
C PRO A 31 -10.49 5.69 4.82
N ALA A 32 -9.44 5.33 4.10
CA ALA A 32 -8.47 6.29 3.62
C ALA A 32 -9.19 7.37 2.79
N GLY A 33 -8.75 8.62 2.92
CA GLY A 33 -9.35 9.72 2.14
C GLY A 33 -9.13 9.56 0.63
N LEU A 34 -8.07 8.84 0.25
CA LEU A 34 -7.76 8.46 -1.11
C LEU A 34 -7.03 7.12 -1.12
N VAL A 35 -7.40 6.26 -2.07
CA VAL A 35 -6.71 4.99 -2.34
C VAL A 35 -5.98 5.03 -3.68
N VAL A 36 -4.69 4.71 -3.66
CA VAL A 36 -3.84 4.60 -4.84
C VAL A 36 -3.69 3.14 -5.23
N PHE A 37 -3.99 2.83 -6.49
CA PHE A 37 -3.93 1.46 -7.01
C PHE A 37 -3.40 1.45 -8.44
N ASP A 38 -3.07 0.27 -8.97
CA ASP A 38 -2.69 0.07 -10.37
C ASP A 38 -3.66 -0.93 -11.00
N SER A 39 -4.49 -0.47 -11.95
CA SER A 39 -5.49 -1.32 -12.60
C SER A 39 -4.89 -2.43 -13.47
N ARG A 40 -3.61 -2.33 -13.85
CA ARG A 40 -2.88 -3.40 -14.55
C ARG A 40 -2.61 -4.61 -13.65
N LEU A 41 -2.80 -4.45 -12.33
CA LEU A 41 -2.56 -5.46 -11.30
C LEU A 41 -3.89 -5.91 -10.68
N PRO A 42 -4.33 -7.16 -10.90
CA PRO A 42 -5.61 -7.64 -10.39
C PRO A 42 -5.78 -7.49 -8.88
N GLU A 43 -4.74 -7.74 -8.09
CA GLU A 43 -4.76 -7.65 -6.63
C GLU A 43 -4.85 -6.20 -6.15
N SER A 44 -4.20 -5.26 -6.85
CA SER A 44 -4.29 -3.83 -6.55
C SER A 44 -5.67 -3.29 -6.88
N LEU A 45 -6.23 -3.70 -8.02
CA LEU A 45 -7.60 -3.36 -8.41
C LEU A 45 -8.63 -3.91 -7.41
N ALA A 46 -8.47 -5.15 -6.96
CA ALA A 46 -9.32 -5.75 -5.93
C ALA A 46 -9.24 -4.98 -4.61
N PHE A 47 -8.02 -4.59 -4.20
CA PHE A 47 -7.81 -3.75 -3.03
C PHE A 47 -8.61 -2.45 -3.11
N ALA A 48 -8.50 -1.70 -4.22
CA ALA A 48 -9.23 -0.44 -4.40
C ALA A 48 -10.75 -0.61 -4.32
N ARG A 49 -11.29 -1.68 -4.92
CA ARG A 49 -12.72 -2.00 -4.87
C ARG A 49 -13.22 -2.32 -3.46
N THR A 50 -12.39 -2.94 -2.63
CA THR A 50 -12.75 -3.31 -1.25
C THR A 50 -12.47 -2.24 -0.20
N ALA A 51 -11.62 -1.26 -0.52
CA ALA A 51 -11.17 -0.26 0.46
C ALA A 51 -12.25 0.76 0.87
N GLY A 52 -13.32 0.93 0.09
CA GLY A 52 -14.43 1.83 0.41
C GLY A 52 -14.03 3.30 0.52
N ALA A 53 -12.90 3.69 -0.10
CA ALA A 53 -12.42 5.07 -0.07
C ALA A 53 -13.31 5.97 -0.95
N PRO A 54 -13.57 7.23 -0.52
CA PRO A 54 -14.40 8.16 -1.29
C PRO A 54 -13.74 8.60 -2.59
N ARG A 55 -12.42 8.42 -2.72
CA ARG A 55 -11.64 8.70 -3.92
C ARG A 55 -10.65 7.58 -4.17
N THR A 56 -10.40 7.32 -5.45
CA THR A 56 -9.36 6.39 -5.89
C THR A 56 -8.52 7.05 -6.98
N LEU A 57 -7.25 6.64 -7.10
CA LEU A 57 -6.30 7.10 -8.11
C LEU A 57 -5.63 5.89 -8.75
N ASP A 58 -5.82 5.74 -10.05
CA ASP A 58 -5.27 4.65 -10.84
C ASP A 58 -3.92 5.05 -11.45
N LEU A 59 -2.87 4.37 -11.04
CA LEU A 59 -1.51 4.58 -11.52
C LEU A 59 -1.34 4.21 -12.99
N ALA A 60 -2.13 3.28 -13.51
CA ALA A 60 -2.08 2.95 -14.92
C ALA A 60 -2.43 4.17 -15.78
N ALA A 61 -3.48 4.90 -15.41
CA ALA A 61 -3.90 6.13 -16.06
C ALA A 61 -2.95 7.30 -15.77
N GLU A 62 -2.44 7.41 -14.54
CA GLU A 62 -1.46 8.44 -14.19
C GLU A 62 -0.14 8.27 -14.95
N HIS A 63 0.27 7.04 -15.26
CA HIS A 63 1.48 6.82 -16.06
C HIS A 63 1.36 7.44 -17.45
N ASP A 64 0.18 7.31 -18.07
CA ASP A 64 -0.13 7.88 -19.38
C ASP A 64 -0.24 9.42 -19.29
N ALA A 65 -0.64 9.94 -18.12
CA ALA A 65 -0.70 11.37 -17.81
C ALA A 65 0.58 11.93 -17.16
N HIS A 66 1.69 11.19 -17.14
CA HIS A 66 2.95 11.59 -16.50
C HIS A 66 2.80 12.07 -15.04
N PHE A 67 1.95 11.41 -14.27
CA PHE A 67 1.64 11.69 -12.87
C PHE A 67 1.14 13.12 -12.63
N ALA A 68 0.45 13.72 -13.62
CA ALA A 68 -0.03 15.10 -13.55
C ALA A 68 -0.89 15.37 -12.31
N THR A 69 -1.74 14.42 -11.89
CA THR A 69 -2.60 14.60 -10.71
C THR A 69 -1.78 14.66 -9.42
N ILE A 70 -0.72 13.86 -9.34
CA ILE A 70 0.13 13.80 -8.15
C ILE A 70 1.00 15.06 -8.07
N ARG A 71 1.57 15.48 -9.21
CA ARG A 71 2.40 16.69 -9.35
C ARG A 71 1.65 17.99 -9.15
N SER A 72 0.38 18.05 -9.60
CA SER A 72 -0.48 19.22 -9.36
C SER A 72 -0.99 19.30 -7.91
N GLY A 73 -0.75 18.25 -7.13
CA GLY A 73 -1.14 18.13 -5.74
C GLY A 73 -2.28 17.13 -5.57
N VAL A 74 -2.01 16.10 -4.77
CA VAL A 74 -2.99 15.07 -4.42
C VAL A 74 -4.23 15.69 -3.73
N PRO A 75 -5.46 15.27 -4.09
CA PRO A 75 -6.69 15.82 -3.54
C PRO A 75 -6.72 15.87 -2.01
N GLN A 76 -7.38 16.90 -1.46
CA GLN A 76 -7.50 17.11 -0.01
C GLN A 76 -8.06 15.86 0.69
N GLY A 77 -7.24 15.25 1.54
CA GLY A 77 -7.53 14.11 2.39
C GLY A 77 -6.57 14.11 3.58
N LYS A 78 -6.91 13.39 4.65
CA LYS A 78 -6.03 13.27 5.84
C LYS A 78 -5.15 12.01 5.80
N SER A 79 -5.52 11.04 4.97
CA SER A 79 -4.83 9.76 4.84
C SER A 79 -4.85 9.28 3.38
N LEU A 80 -3.74 8.68 2.97
CA LEU A 80 -3.57 7.95 1.73
C LEU A 80 -3.28 6.49 2.07
N GLU A 81 -3.87 5.58 1.31
CA GLU A 81 -3.44 4.18 1.30
C GLU A 81 -3.15 3.76 -0.14
N GLY A 82 -2.22 2.84 -0.31
CA GLY A 82 -1.97 2.27 -1.62
C GLY A 82 -1.48 0.84 -1.58
N LEU A 83 -1.74 0.13 -2.67
CA LEU A 83 -1.19 -1.19 -2.96
C LEU A 83 -0.58 -1.16 -4.36
N THR A 84 0.74 -1.05 -4.45
CA THR A 84 1.43 -0.78 -5.72
C THR A 84 2.65 -1.70 -5.85
N ARG A 85 3.33 -1.71 -7.00
CA ARG A 85 4.68 -2.30 -7.05
C ARG A 85 5.66 -1.44 -6.27
N TRP A 86 6.79 -2.04 -5.90
CA TRP A 86 7.89 -1.33 -5.26
C TRP A 86 8.43 -0.17 -6.10
N SER A 87 8.57 -0.36 -7.42
CA SER A 87 9.08 0.68 -8.33
C SER A 87 8.20 1.92 -8.34
N ASP A 88 6.88 1.73 -8.42
CA ASP A 88 5.91 2.83 -8.44
C ASP A 88 5.90 3.53 -7.09
N TRP A 89 5.95 2.77 -5.99
CA TRP A 89 6.04 3.35 -4.66
C TRP A 89 7.26 4.28 -4.50
N VAL A 90 8.44 3.82 -4.90
CA VAL A 90 9.66 4.63 -4.81
C VAL A 90 9.54 5.93 -5.61
N ALA A 91 8.95 5.87 -6.80
CA ALA A 91 8.72 7.06 -7.63
C ALA A 91 7.71 8.04 -6.99
N LEU A 92 6.63 7.51 -6.41
CA LEU A 92 5.58 8.30 -5.79
C LEU A 92 6.00 8.94 -4.47
N ARG A 93 6.77 8.21 -3.66
CA ARG A 93 7.06 8.58 -2.28
C ARG A 93 7.69 9.96 -2.16
N SER A 94 8.73 10.24 -2.95
CA SER A 94 9.44 11.52 -2.89
C SER A 94 8.53 12.70 -3.25
N GLU A 95 7.64 12.53 -4.22
CA GLU A 95 6.68 13.56 -4.62
C GLU A 95 5.62 13.78 -3.54
N LEU A 96 5.07 12.70 -2.97
CA LEU A 96 4.10 12.81 -1.88
C LEU A 96 4.72 13.47 -0.64
N GLU A 97 5.98 13.11 -0.32
CA GLU A 97 6.72 13.73 0.78
C GLU A 97 7.02 15.21 0.56
N SER A 98 7.26 15.65 -0.69
CA SER A 98 7.44 17.06 -1.04
C SER A 98 6.15 17.88 -0.82
N HIS A 99 4.99 17.25 -1.02
CA HIS A 99 3.67 17.81 -0.72
C HIS A 99 3.24 17.71 0.76
N GLY A 100 4.15 17.27 1.64
CA GLY A 100 3.93 17.24 3.09
C GLY A 100 3.26 15.98 3.63
N TRP A 101 3.11 14.94 2.80
CA TRP A 101 2.69 13.62 3.28
C TRP A 101 3.84 12.91 3.98
N ARG A 102 3.53 12.08 4.98
CA ARG A 102 4.52 11.26 5.68
C ARG A 102 4.06 9.82 5.73
N VAL A 103 5.00 8.91 5.46
CA VAL A 103 4.80 7.47 5.58
C VAL A 103 4.43 7.12 7.01
N THR A 104 3.33 6.39 7.17
CA THR A 104 2.88 5.86 8.46
C THR A 104 3.02 4.33 8.53
N SER A 105 2.96 3.64 7.39
CA SER A 105 3.14 2.19 7.31
C SER A 105 3.64 1.77 5.92
N GLU A 106 4.50 0.76 5.88
CA GLU A 106 4.96 0.06 4.67
C GLU A 106 5.04 -1.44 4.98
N GLN A 107 4.39 -2.27 4.18
CA GLN A 107 4.32 -3.72 4.38
C GLN A 107 4.33 -4.45 3.04
N VAL A 108 5.15 -5.49 2.93
CA VAL A 108 5.10 -6.38 1.76
C VAL A 108 3.83 -7.21 1.83
N ALA A 109 2.88 -6.95 0.94
CA ALA A 109 1.57 -7.60 0.94
C ALA A 109 1.56 -8.89 0.12
N ALA A 110 2.26 -8.92 -1.02
CA ALA A 110 2.36 -10.09 -1.88
C ALA A 110 3.80 -10.25 -2.40
N PRO A 111 4.66 -11.02 -1.69
CA PRO A 111 6.07 -11.16 -2.06
C PRO A 111 6.29 -11.71 -3.48
N ARG A 112 5.46 -12.66 -3.90
CA ARG A 112 5.54 -13.26 -5.25
C ARG A 112 5.24 -12.26 -6.36
N GLN A 113 4.36 -11.30 -6.08
CA GLN A 113 3.90 -10.28 -7.04
C GLN A 113 4.64 -8.95 -6.83
N ARG A 114 5.55 -8.89 -5.84
CA ARG A 114 6.32 -7.72 -5.45
C ARG A 114 5.45 -6.49 -5.15
N LEU A 115 4.28 -6.74 -4.54
CA LEU A 115 3.37 -5.67 -4.13
C LEU A 115 3.70 -5.18 -2.72
N LEU A 116 3.71 -3.86 -2.60
CA LEU A 116 3.88 -3.14 -1.35
C LEU A 116 2.55 -2.46 -0.99
N ARG A 117 2.06 -2.75 0.21
CA ARG A 117 1.01 -1.96 0.84
C ARG A 117 1.65 -0.85 1.64
N TRP A 118 1.17 0.37 1.48
CA TRP A 118 1.69 1.53 2.17
C TRP A 118 0.55 2.46 2.59
N SER A 119 0.85 3.29 3.59
CA SER A 119 -0.06 4.30 4.10
C SER A 119 0.72 5.58 4.37
N MET A 120 0.10 6.72 4.08
CA MET A 120 0.63 8.03 4.42
C MET A 120 -0.44 8.87 5.11
N ALA A 121 -0.01 9.79 5.96
CA ALA A 121 -0.87 10.80 6.57
C ALA A 121 -0.24 12.18 6.41
N ARG A 122 -1.09 13.21 6.36
CA ARG A 122 -0.62 14.59 6.36
C ARG A 122 -0.39 15.02 7.81
N ARG A 123 0.77 15.63 8.07
CA ARG A 123 1.04 16.27 9.37
C ARG A 123 0.24 17.55 9.54
#